data_AF-F4G2R4-F1
#
_entry.id   AF-F4G2R4-F1
#
_cell.length_a   1.000
_cell.length_b   1.000
_cell.length_c   1.000
_cell.angle_alpha   90.00
_cell.angle_beta   90.00
_cell.angle_gamma   90.00
#
_symmetry.space_group_name_H-M   'P 1'
#
loop_
_entity.id
_entity.type
_entity.pdbx_description
1 polymer ?
#
loop_
_entity_poly.entity_id
_entity_poly.type
_entity_poly.pdbx_seq_one_letter_code
_entity_poly.pdbx_strand_id
1 'polypeptide(L)'
;MIENIDLPSLNYKIALSYITNPFFFVGSLGHVGILRVYDVDVQDYAIPSEAKTPDYTKFHVAYIFGKSRPWIKLGGGVKTKEGFLNGPSYSALGLSYKGKTLDEDNGFEIILSTGNNERTRIVFNVNEKLGVWNRLNGFSFSDLVEHMVNAHLVPALERLSDTRSL
;
A
#
# COMPACT_ATOMS: atom_id res chain seq x y z
N MET A 1 -14.26 -0.24 5.79
CA MET A 1 -14.62 0.81 4.81
C MET A 1 -14.24 0.32 3.44
N ILE A 2 -15.12 0.40 2.45
CA ILE A 2 -14.83 -0.03 1.07
C ILE A 2 -15.02 1.19 0.15
N GLU A 3 -14.03 1.47 -0.67
CA GLU A 3 -14.05 2.56 -1.65
C GLU A 3 -13.68 2.05 -3.05
N ASN A 4 -14.21 2.74 -4.05
CA ASN A 4 -14.00 2.43 -5.46
C ASN A 4 -13.66 3.71 -6.21
N ILE A 5 -12.59 3.67 -7.01
CA ILE A 5 -12.08 4.79 -7.79
C ILE A 5 -11.88 4.32 -9.22
N ASP A 6 -12.60 4.92 -10.15
CA ASP A 6 -12.39 4.71 -11.59
C ASP A 6 -11.38 5.75 -12.10
N LEU A 7 -10.34 5.29 -12.81
CA LEU A 7 -9.34 6.13 -13.46
C LEU A 7 -9.60 6.14 -14.98
N PRO A 8 -10.43 7.07 -15.49
CA PRO A 8 -10.99 6.96 -16.84
C PRO A 8 -9.95 7.15 -17.95
N SER A 9 -8.84 7.83 -17.67
CA SER A 9 -7.74 8.09 -18.61
C SER A 9 -6.66 7.01 -18.62
N LEU A 10 -6.65 6.09 -17.64
CA LEU A 10 -5.57 5.12 -17.47
C LEU A 10 -5.97 3.72 -17.95
N ASN A 11 -5.29 3.24 -18.99
CA ASN A 11 -5.44 1.85 -19.44
C ASN A 11 -4.91 0.85 -18.39
N TYR A 12 -5.70 -0.18 -18.11
CA TYR A 12 -5.39 -1.19 -17.10
C TYR A 12 -4.06 -1.92 -17.33
N LYS A 13 -3.67 -2.19 -18.59
CA LYS A 13 -2.40 -2.85 -18.90
C LYS A 13 -1.20 -1.96 -18.55
N ILE A 14 -1.34 -0.64 -18.73
CA ILE A 14 -0.32 0.34 -18.32
C ILE A 14 -0.21 0.35 -16.80
N ALA A 15 -1.34 0.46 -16.09
CA ALA A 15 -1.37 0.42 -14.63
C ALA A 15 -0.70 -0.87 -14.12
N LEU A 16 -1.10 -2.03 -14.64
CA LEU A 16 -0.52 -3.34 -14.33
C LEU A 16 1.00 -3.38 -14.46
N SER A 17 1.55 -2.86 -15.58
CA SER A 17 2.99 -2.87 -15.81
C SER A 17 3.79 -2.15 -14.72
N TYR A 18 3.17 -1.16 -14.06
CA TYR A 18 3.77 -0.40 -12.97
C TYR A 18 3.59 -1.10 -11.63
N ILE A 19 2.37 -1.53 -11.31
CA ILE A 19 2.02 -2.09 -9.99
C ILE A 19 2.45 -3.55 -9.81
N THR A 20 2.78 -4.28 -10.88
CA THR A 20 3.30 -5.65 -10.77
C THR A 20 4.69 -5.66 -10.11
N ASN A 21 5.43 -4.57 -10.17
CA ASN A 21 6.64 -4.43 -9.37
C ASN A 21 6.26 -3.96 -7.94
N PRO A 22 6.45 -4.79 -6.90
CA PRO A 22 6.06 -4.44 -5.53
C PRO A 22 6.83 -3.23 -4.99
N PHE A 23 8.05 -2.96 -5.45
CA PHE A 23 8.82 -1.80 -5.01
C PHE A 23 8.23 -0.49 -5.56
N PHE A 24 7.76 -0.50 -6.81
CA PHE A 24 7.07 0.66 -7.39
C PHE A 24 5.70 0.87 -6.76
N PHE A 25 4.95 -0.21 -6.54
CA PHE A 25 3.70 -0.14 -5.80
C PHE A 25 3.90 0.46 -4.41
N VAL A 26 4.81 -0.09 -3.60
CA VAL A 26 5.09 0.43 -2.26
C VAL A 26 5.58 1.88 -2.29
N GLY A 27 6.51 2.20 -3.20
CA GLY A 27 6.99 3.58 -3.36
C GLY A 27 5.86 4.56 -3.70
N SER A 28 4.89 4.13 -4.52
CA SER A 28 3.73 4.94 -4.88
C SER A 28 2.72 5.15 -3.74
N LEU A 29 2.78 4.38 -2.66
CA LEU A 29 1.94 4.61 -1.47
C LEU A 29 2.51 5.71 -0.56
N GLY A 30 3.81 6.01 -0.63
CA GLY A 30 4.50 7.05 0.15
C GLY A 30 4.64 6.78 1.66
N HIS A 31 3.80 5.92 2.23
CA HIS A 31 3.69 5.69 3.67
C HIS A 31 4.02 4.25 4.11
N VAL A 32 4.64 3.48 3.22
CA VAL A 32 5.06 2.10 3.51
C VAL A 32 6.54 1.98 3.21
N GLY A 33 7.32 1.58 4.22
CA GLY A 33 8.73 1.25 4.06
C GLY A 33 8.94 -0.26 4.10
N ILE A 34 9.52 -0.83 3.05
CA ILE A 34 9.96 -2.24 3.08
C ILE A 34 11.18 -2.34 4.01
N LEU A 35 11.05 -3.16 5.07
CA LEU A 35 12.12 -3.43 6.01
C LEU A 35 12.86 -4.72 5.64
N ARG A 36 12.09 -5.78 5.34
CA ARG A 36 12.61 -7.11 5.02
C ARG A 36 11.72 -7.80 3.98
N VAL A 37 12.31 -8.74 3.25
CA VAL A 37 11.62 -9.63 2.30
C VAL A 37 11.65 -11.05 2.84
N TYR A 38 10.59 -11.83 2.60
CA TYR A 38 10.60 -13.24 2.99
C TYR A 38 11.62 -13.99 2.14
N ASP A 39 12.47 -14.80 2.77
CA ASP A 39 13.42 -15.67 2.09
C ASP A 39 12.96 -17.12 2.24
N VAL A 40 12.71 -17.76 1.10
CA VAL A 40 12.19 -19.13 1.03
C VAL A 40 13.18 -20.14 1.60
N ASP A 41 14.49 -19.89 1.51
CA ASP A 41 15.49 -20.88 1.95
C ASP A 41 15.57 -20.97 3.47
N VAL A 42 15.49 -19.82 4.15
CA VAL A 42 15.54 -19.74 5.61
C VAL A 42 14.16 -19.73 6.27
N GLN A 43 13.09 -19.65 5.46
CA GLN A 43 11.69 -19.58 5.92
C GLN A 43 11.43 -18.42 6.90
N ASP A 44 12.11 -17.29 6.69
CA ASP A 44 12.02 -16.10 7.53
C ASP A 44 12.28 -14.81 6.73
N TYR A 45 12.03 -13.66 7.33
CA TYR A 45 12.28 -12.36 6.74
C TYR A 45 13.74 -11.94 6.89
N ALA A 46 14.39 -11.68 5.75
CA ALA A 46 15.77 -11.22 5.68
C ALA A 46 15.85 -9.79 5.12
N ILE A 47 16.95 -9.10 5.41
CA ILE A 47 17.26 -7.82 4.74
C ILE A 47 17.35 -8.10 3.23
N PRO A 48 16.78 -7.27 2.34
CA PRO A 48 16.72 -7.57 0.91
C PRO A 48 18.07 -7.89 0.25
N SER A 49 19.16 -7.27 0.72
CA SER A 49 20.53 -7.54 0.23
C SER A 49 21.12 -8.86 0.72
N GLU A 50 20.54 -9.48 1.73
CA GLU A 50 21.02 -10.70 2.38
C GLU A 50 20.18 -11.93 2.01
N ALA A 51 18.98 -11.72 1.45
CA ALA A 51 18.09 -12.80 1.03
C ALA A 51 18.70 -13.62 -0.11
N LYS A 52 18.76 -14.94 0.06
CA LYS A 52 19.25 -15.90 -0.93
C LYS A 52 18.19 -16.18 -1.98
N THR A 53 16.97 -16.50 -1.53
CA THR A 53 15.83 -16.79 -2.39
C THR A 53 14.64 -15.92 -1.98
N PRO A 54 14.65 -14.61 -2.32
CA PRO A 54 13.62 -13.67 -1.92
C PRO A 54 12.26 -13.95 -2.60
N ASP A 55 11.22 -14.08 -1.80
CA ASP A 55 9.82 -14.04 -2.20
C ASP A 55 9.34 -12.58 -2.18
N TYR A 56 9.43 -11.91 -3.34
CA TYR A 56 8.96 -10.54 -3.55
C TYR A 56 7.43 -10.39 -3.50
N THR A 57 6.70 -11.38 -2.99
CA THR A 57 5.27 -11.24 -2.69
C THR A 57 4.98 -11.11 -1.20
N LYS A 58 6.00 -11.18 -0.33
CA LYS A 58 5.85 -11.10 1.13
C LYS A 58 6.89 -10.19 1.74
N PHE A 59 6.42 -9.13 2.40
CA PHE A 59 7.28 -8.12 3.00
C PHE A 59 6.92 -7.88 4.46
N HIS A 60 7.95 -7.70 5.26
CA HIS A 60 7.82 -7.04 6.56
C HIS A 60 8.06 -5.55 6.35
N VAL A 61 7.13 -4.73 6.83
CA VAL A 61 7.04 -3.30 6.49
C VAL A 61 6.82 -2.43 7.72
N ALA A 62 7.20 -1.17 7.61
CA ALA A 62 6.77 -0.10 8.50
C ALA A 62 5.70 0.74 7.82
N TYR A 63 4.52 0.85 8.44
CA TYR A 63 3.51 1.85 8.10
C TYR A 63 3.86 3.16 8.79
N ILE A 64 4.04 4.22 8.00
CA ILE A 64 4.57 5.52 8.44
C ILE A 64 3.43 6.53 8.42
N PHE A 65 3.16 7.19 9.55
CA PHE A 65 2.04 8.13 9.67
C PHE A 65 2.33 9.27 10.63
N GLY A 66 1.63 10.38 10.50
CA GLY A 66 1.77 11.53 11.40
C GLY A 66 0.88 12.69 10.98
N LYS A 67 0.27 13.37 11.95
CA LYS A 67 -0.63 14.52 11.71
C LYS A 67 0.03 15.89 11.93
N SER A 68 1.32 15.93 12.24
CA SER A 68 1.96 17.14 12.77
C SER A 68 3.11 17.64 11.91
N ARG A 69 3.29 18.96 11.97
CA ARG A 69 4.52 19.65 11.58
C ARG A 69 5.74 18.97 12.22
N PRO A 70 6.82 18.69 11.46
CA PRO A 70 7.97 17.90 11.93
C PRO A 70 8.74 18.51 13.12
N TRP A 71 8.48 19.76 13.47
CA TRP A 71 9.14 20.47 14.58
C TRP A 71 8.40 20.44 15.93
N ILE A 72 7.20 19.84 16.00
CA ILE A 72 6.45 19.75 17.26
C ILE A 72 6.88 18.47 17.98
N LYS A 73 7.63 18.59 19.09
CA LYS A 73 8.28 17.47 19.80
C LYS A 73 7.37 16.67 20.74
N LEU A 74 6.18 17.18 21.07
CA LEU A 74 5.25 16.57 22.03
C LEU A 74 3.92 16.28 21.35
N GLY A 75 3.53 15.01 21.24
CA GLY A 75 2.28 14.55 20.63
C GLY A 75 2.21 14.65 19.10
N GLY A 76 3.11 15.41 18.47
CA GLY A 76 3.29 15.54 17.03
C GLY A 76 4.58 14.86 16.55
N GLY A 77 4.56 14.29 15.35
CA GLY A 77 5.73 13.67 14.72
C GLY A 77 5.38 12.54 13.77
N VAL A 78 6.41 12.00 13.11
CA VAL A 78 6.30 10.76 12.34
C VAL A 78 6.29 9.60 13.32
N LYS A 79 5.23 8.79 13.25
CA LYS A 79 5.03 7.55 13.97
C LYS A 79 5.13 6.39 12.99
N THR A 80 5.49 5.22 13.50
CA THR A 80 5.57 4.00 12.71
C THR A 80 4.84 2.87 13.40
N LYS A 81 4.24 1.97 12.62
CA LYS A 81 3.73 0.69 13.09
C LYS A 81 4.21 -0.41 12.16
N GLU A 82 4.84 -1.43 12.72
CA GLU A 82 5.30 -2.59 11.96
C GLU A 82 4.14 -3.48 11.53
N GLY A 83 4.36 -4.25 10.47
CA GLY A 83 3.40 -5.21 9.97
C GLY A 83 3.86 -5.89 8.69
N PHE A 84 2.93 -6.44 7.95
CA PHE A 84 3.21 -7.22 6.75
C PHE A 84 2.46 -6.66 5.55
N LEU A 85 3.09 -6.73 4.39
CA LEU A 85 2.48 -6.45 3.10
C LEU A 85 2.66 -7.68 2.21
N ASN A 86 1.57 -8.21 1.69
CA ASN A 86 1.55 -9.30 0.74
C ASN A 86 1.07 -8.82 -0.62
N GLY A 87 1.71 -9.27 -1.68
CA GLY A 87 1.38 -8.95 -3.06
C GLY A 87 2.62 -8.64 -3.90
N PRO A 88 2.49 -8.62 -5.24
CA PRO A 88 1.22 -8.71 -5.96
C PRO A 88 0.62 -10.11 -5.94
N SER A 89 -0.70 -10.21 -5.78
CA SER A 89 -1.46 -11.46 -5.92
C SER A 89 -2.48 -11.34 -7.05
N TYR A 90 -2.46 -12.30 -7.98
CA TYR A 90 -3.30 -12.30 -9.17
C TYR A 90 -4.55 -13.16 -8.97
N SER A 91 -5.70 -12.63 -9.40
CA SER A 91 -6.97 -13.34 -9.39
C SER A 91 -7.81 -12.95 -10.61
N ALA A 92 -8.96 -13.60 -10.79
CA ALA A 92 -9.93 -13.20 -11.81
C ALA A 92 -10.47 -11.77 -11.60
N LEU A 93 -10.40 -11.23 -10.39
CA LEU A 93 -10.83 -9.86 -10.06
C LEU A 93 -9.75 -8.82 -10.38
N GLY A 94 -8.51 -9.24 -10.63
CA GLY A 94 -7.37 -8.36 -10.89
C GLY A 94 -6.18 -8.64 -10.00
N LEU A 95 -5.31 -7.64 -9.87
CA LEU A 95 -4.10 -7.66 -9.05
C LEU A 95 -4.40 -7.06 -7.68
N SER A 96 -3.92 -7.68 -6.61
CA SER A 96 -4.17 -7.22 -5.24
C SER A 96 -2.91 -7.14 -4.39
N TYR A 97 -2.95 -6.22 -3.42
CA TYR A 97 -2.02 -6.08 -2.31
C TYR A 97 -2.78 -6.06 -0.99
N LYS A 98 -2.28 -6.76 0.02
CA LYS A 98 -2.88 -6.88 1.35
C LYS A 98 -1.89 -6.46 2.42
N GLY A 99 -2.23 -5.42 3.17
CA GLY A 99 -1.46 -4.97 4.32
C GLY A 99 -2.13 -5.37 5.63
N LYS A 100 -1.34 -5.72 6.64
CA LYS A 100 -1.80 -5.88 8.03
C LYS A 100 -0.77 -5.37 9.02
N THR A 101 -1.21 -4.83 10.14
CA THR A 101 -0.31 -4.49 11.26
C THR A 101 0.14 -5.76 11.99
N LEU A 102 1.28 -5.68 12.70
CA LEU A 102 1.88 -6.83 13.40
C LEU A 102 0.94 -7.45 14.46
N ASP A 103 0.14 -6.61 15.12
CA ASP A 103 -0.89 -7.02 16.09
C ASP A 103 -2.19 -7.53 15.43
N GLU A 104 -2.26 -7.54 14.09
CA GLU A 104 -3.40 -7.95 13.28
C GLU A 104 -4.70 -7.18 13.52
N ASP A 105 -4.65 -6.10 14.31
CA ASP A 105 -5.83 -5.30 14.64
C ASP A 105 -6.29 -4.42 13.47
N ASN A 106 -5.40 -4.15 12.51
CA ASN A 106 -5.69 -3.32 11.35
C ASN A 106 -5.14 -3.95 10.08
N GLY A 107 -5.87 -3.82 8.99
CA GLY A 107 -5.43 -4.27 7.68
C GLY A 107 -6.19 -3.61 6.55
N PHE A 108 -5.63 -3.72 5.36
CA PHE A 108 -6.25 -3.24 4.13
C PHE A 108 -6.01 -4.21 2.98
N GLU A 109 -6.85 -4.10 1.97
CA GLU A 109 -6.66 -4.72 0.67
C GLU A 109 -6.86 -3.65 -0.39
N ILE A 110 -5.91 -3.53 -1.33
CA ILE A 110 -6.03 -2.70 -2.52
C ILE A 110 -6.05 -3.64 -3.72
N ILE A 111 -7.09 -3.52 -4.55
CA ILE A 111 -7.31 -4.31 -5.75
C ILE A 111 -7.31 -3.36 -6.94
N LEU A 112 -6.47 -3.66 -7.92
CA LEU A 112 -6.50 -3.03 -9.23
C LEU A 112 -7.13 -4.00 -10.21
N SER A 113 -8.20 -3.53 -10.84
CA SER A 113 -9.05 -4.32 -11.72
C SER A 113 -9.30 -3.58 -13.03
N THR A 114 -9.74 -4.32 -14.04
CA THR A 114 -10.27 -3.70 -15.25
C THR A 114 -11.69 -3.22 -15.00
N GLY A 115 -11.91 -1.93 -15.12
CA GLY A 115 -13.23 -1.32 -15.28
C GLY A 115 -13.72 -1.44 -16.73
N ASN A 116 -14.80 -0.73 -17.04
CA ASN A 116 -15.39 -0.70 -18.37
C ASN A 116 -14.36 -0.17 -19.40
N ASN A 117 -14.34 -0.75 -20.61
CA ASN A 117 -13.45 -0.35 -21.71
C ASN A 117 -11.94 -0.42 -21.40
N GLU A 118 -11.50 -1.48 -20.70
CA GLU A 118 -10.08 -1.66 -20.28
C GLU A 118 -9.51 -0.55 -19.38
N ARG A 119 -10.38 0.27 -18.75
CA ARG A 119 -9.96 1.33 -17.84
C ARG A 119 -9.51 0.76 -16.51
N THR A 120 -8.66 1.48 -15.80
CA THR A 120 -8.21 1.05 -14.47
C THR A 120 -9.26 1.40 -13.43
N ARG A 121 -9.60 0.44 -12.58
CA ARG A 121 -10.38 0.64 -11.37
C ARG A 121 -9.58 0.21 -10.15
N ILE A 122 -9.52 1.07 -9.15
CA ILE A 122 -8.95 0.77 -7.84
C ILE A 122 -10.09 0.55 -6.87
N VAL A 123 -10.10 -0.60 -6.21
CA VAL A 123 -10.99 -0.90 -5.09
C VAL A 123 -10.12 -1.08 -3.87
N PHE A 124 -10.44 -0.44 -2.76
CA PHE A 124 -9.74 -0.73 -1.52
C PHE A 124 -10.69 -0.91 -0.36
N ASN A 125 -10.32 -1.82 0.53
CA ASN A 125 -11.04 -2.13 1.74
C ASN A 125 -10.12 -1.96 2.94
N VAL A 126 -10.59 -1.32 3.99
CA VAL A 126 -9.90 -1.18 5.27
C VAL A 126 -10.71 -1.87 6.36
N ASN A 127 -10.05 -2.77 7.09
CA ASN A 127 -10.53 -3.35 8.32
C ASN A 127 -9.71 -2.77 9.49
N GLU A 128 -10.38 -2.02 10.36
CA GLU A 128 -9.77 -1.40 11.53
C GLU A 128 -10.59 -1.78 12.76
N LYS A 129 -9.95 -2.45 13.73
CA LYS A 129 -10.54 -2.59 15.07
C LYS A 129 -10.45 -1.24 15.78
N LEU A 130 -11.61 -0.70 16.13
CA LEU A 130 -11.73 0.51 16.93
C LEU A 130 -11.30 0.24 18.39
N GLY A 131 -10.00 0.31 18.66
CA GLY A 131 -9.44 0.32 20.01
C GLY A 131 -9.51 1.72 20.64
N VAL A 132 -9.69 1.79 21.98
CA VAL A 132 -9.68 3.03 22.78
C VAL A 132 -8.39 3.85 22.55
N TRP A 133 -7.28 3.18 22.23
CA TRP A 133 -5.98 3.80 21.91
C TRP A 133 -5.95 4.57 20.57
N ASN A 134 -6.70 4.16 19.55
CA ASN A 134 -6.73 4.86 18.25
C ASN A 134 -7.40 6.25 18.39
N ARG A 135 -8.44 6.35 19.23
CA ARG A 135 -9.12 7.62 19.54
C ARG A 135 -8.23 8.60 20.31
N LEU A 136 -7.44 8.11 21.29
CA LEU A 136 -6.59 8.97 22.13
C LEU A 136 -5.35 9.51 21.39
N ASN A 137 -4.89 8.82 20.35
CA ASN A 137 -3.76 9.25 19.53
C ASN A 137 -4.14 10.11 18.31
N GLY A 138 -5.44 10.35 18.08
CA GLY A 138 -5.94 11.09 16.92
C GLY A 138 -5.61 10.43 15.57
N PHE A 139 -5.26 9.14 15.57
CA PHE A 139 -4.84 8.39 14.40
C PHE A 139 -5.89 7.36 14.03
N SER A 140 -6.18 7.29 12.73
CA SER A 140 -7.13 6.36 12.12
C SER A 140 -6.38 5.63 11.01
N PHE A 141 -6.38 4.30 11.08
CA PHE A 141 -5.72 3.50 10.07
C PHE A 141 -6.46 3.61 8.73
N SER A 142 -7.78 3.79 8.76
CA SER A 142 -8.56 4.09 7.56
C SER A 142 -8.15 5.41 6.91
N ASP A 143 -7.93 6.49 7.69
CA ASP A 143 -7.49 7.77 7.15
C ASP A 143 -6.11 7.64 6.47
N LEU A 144 -5.22 6.82 7.04
CA LEU A 144 -3.90 6.56 6.45
C LEU A 144 -4.05 5.85 5.09
N VAL A 145 -4.83 4.79 5.01
CA VAL A 145 -5.00 4.03 3.76
C VAL A 145 -5.70 4.86 2.69
N GLU A 146 -6.74 5.59 3.07
CA GLU A 146 -7.41 6.54 2.19
C GLU A 146 -6.41 7.57 1.65
N HIS A 147 -5.56 8.15 2.51
CA HIS A 147 -4.52 9.08 2.09
C HIS A 147 -3.49 8.44 1.15
N MET A 148 -3.00 7.23 1.46
CA MET A 148 -2.09 6.48 0.59
C MET A 148 -2.68 6.28 -0.81
N VAL A 149 -3.96 5.93 -0.89
CA VAL A 149 -4.61 5.68 -2.19
C VAL A 149 -4.90 6.99 -2.92
N ASN A 150 -5.61 7.93 -2.28
CA ASN A 150 -6.13 9.14 -2.93
C ASN A 150 -5.06 10.21 -3.18
N ALA A 151 -4.09 10.36 -2.26
CA ALA A 151 -3.08 11.43 -2.36
C ALA A 151 -1.77 10.97 -2.99
N HIS A 152 -1.50 9.65 -3.06
CA HIS A 152 -0.25 9.12 -3.61
C HIS A 152 -0.45 8.14 -4.77
N LEU A 153 -1.13 7.00 -4.55
CA LEU A 153 -1.25 5.96 -5.57
C LEU A 153 -2.00 6.45 -6.81
N VAL A 154 -3.17 7.06 -6.64
CA VAL A 154 -3.98 7.59 -7.75
C VAL A 154 -3.19 8.62 -8.55
N PRO A 155 -2.63 9.69 -7.96
CA PRO A 155 -1.79 10.64 -8.71
C PRO A 155 -0.58 10.01 -9.39
N ALA A 156 0.09 9.04 -8.75
CA ALA A 156 1.23 8.34 -9.35
C ALA A 156 0.82 7.58 -10.62
N LEU A 157 -0.34 6.93 -10.60
CA LEU A 157 -0.88 6.18 -11.72
C LEU A 157 -1.44 7.08 -12.83
N GLU A 158 -2.11 8.20 -12.49
CA GLU A 158 -2.61 9.16 -13.47
C GLU A 158 -1.48 9.78 -14.30
N ARG A 159 -0.33 10.06 -13.70
CA ARG A 159 0.85 10.56 -14.44
C ARG A 159 1.34 9.61 -15.54
N LEU A 160 1.08 8.31 -15.43
CA LEU A 160 1.44 7.35 -16.49
C LEU A 160 0.62 7.57 -17.76
N SER A 161 -0.58 8.14 -17.64
CA SER A 161 -1.41 8.51 -18.78
C SER A 161 -0.88 9.74 -19.53
N ASP A 162 -0.24 10.68 -18.82
CA ASP A 162 0.31 11.92 -19.39
C ASP A 162 1.63 11.69 -20.16
N THR A 163 2.47 10.76 -19.69
CA THR A 163 3.81 10.47 -20.28
C THR A 163 3.81 9.89 -21.69
N ARG A 164 2.64 9.65 -22.31
CA ARG A 164 2.52 9.20 -23.71
C ARG A 164 1.98 10.28 -24.66
N SER A 165 1.91 11.53 -24.21
CA SER A 165 1.58 12.69 -25.06
C SER A 165 2.80 13.41 -25.67
N LEU A 166 4.00 12.82 -25.53
CA LEU A 166 5.25 13.28 -26.15
C LEU A 166 5.78 12.26 -27.15
#